data_AF-A0A957K4P8-F1
#
_entry.id   AF-A0A957K4P8-F1
#
_cell.length_a   1.000
_cell.length_b   1.000
_cell.length_c   1.000
_cell.angle_alpha   90.00
_cell.angle_beta   90.00
_cell.angle_gamma   90.00
#
_symmetry.space_group_name_H-M   'P 1'
#
loop_
_entity.id
_entity.type
_entity.pdbx_description
1 polymer ?
#
loop_
_entity_poly.entity_id
_entity_poly.type
_entity_poly.pdbx_seq_one_letter_code
_entity_poly.pdbx_strand_id
1 'polypeptide(L)'
;MLNMRRLTPAKYGILGLTLFTAAVHVALGEPIFLLNGLGYVVLLLLLILPRFIQWQKAVRWLFIGYTAVTIVGYFIVHSDGSWQMDGLGVMTKVAEVILTLLLLYDMQPLSETEAETGA
;
A
#
# COMPACT_ATOMS: atom_id res chain seq x y z
N MET A 1 25.06 3.12 -12.26
CA MET A 1 24.00 3.46 -13.24
C MET A 1 22.92 2.39 -13.11
N LEU A 2 21.76 2.74 -12.54
CA LEU A 2 20.73 1.75 -12.19
C LEU A 2 19.76 1.53 -13.37
N ASN A 3 19.57 0.26 -13.71
CA ASN A 3 18.91 -0.27 -14.89
C ASN A 3 17.39 0.03 -14.91
N MET A 4 16.89 0.63 -16.00
CA MET A 4 15.58 1.30 -16.11
C MET A 4 14.40 0.38 -16.53
N ARG A 5 14.38 -0.91 -16.19
CA ARG A 5 13.37 -1.85 -16.75
C ARG A 5 12.25 -2.37 -15.84
N ARG A 6 12.21 -2.00 -14.54
CA ARG A 6 11.14 -2.45 -13.62
C ARG A 6 10.47 -1.33 -12.81
N LEU A 7 10.53 -0.08 -13.28
CA LEU A 7 10.28 1.10 -12.45
C LEU A 7 8.96 1.85 -12.70
N THR A 8 8.07 1.44 -13.61
CA THR A 8 6.91 2.27 -13.98
C THR A 8 5.56 1.74 -13.48
N PRO A 9 5.06 0.53 -13.82
CA PRO A 9 3.67 0.18 -13.52
C PRO A 9 3.36 -0.03 -12.04
N ALA A 10 4.22 -0.75 -11.31
CA ALA A 10 4.00 -1.03 -9.89
C ALA A 10 4.03 0.25 -9.03
N LYS A 11 4.92 1.20 -9.36
CA LYS A 11 4.99 2.48 -8.67
C LYS A 11 3.77 3.35 -8.92
N TYR A 12 3.28 3.42 -10.16
CA TYR A 12 2.01 4.10 -10.46
C TYR A 12 0.83 3.42 -9.78
N GLY A 13 0.84 2.08 -9.69
CA GLY A 13 -0.15 1.31 -8.95
C GLY A 13 -0.14 1.64 -7.46
N ILE A 14 1.03 1.61 -6.81
CA ILE A 14 1.18 1.99 -5.39
C ILE A 14 0.71 3.42 -5.18
N LEU A 15 1.15 4.36 -6.02
CA LEU A 15 0.75 5.76 -5.94
C LEU A 15 -0.77 5.91 -6.07
N GLY A 16 -1.35 5.36 -7.13
CA GLY A 16 -2.78 5.47 -7.44
C GLY A 16 -3.66 4.83 -6.37
N LEU A 17 -3.34 3.60 -5.95
CA LEU A 17 -4.09 2.89 -4.91
C LEU A 17 -3.98 3.61 -3.57
N THR A 18 -2.80 4.10 -3.21
CA THR A 18 -2.62 4.85 -1.96
C THR A 18 -3.46 6.14 -1.96
N LEU A 19 -3.41 6.92 -3.04
CA LEU A 19 -4.17 8.16 -3.13
C LEU A 19 -5.67 7.90 -3.15
N PHE A 20 -6.12 6.85 -3.85
CA PHE A 20 -7.52 6.41 -3.83
C PHE A 20 -7.96 6.05 -2.40
N THR A 21 -7.22 5.16 -1.72
CA THR A 21 -7.54 4.75 -0.35
C THR A 21 -7.53 5.94 0.62
N ALA A 22 -6.53 6.82 0.53
CA ALA A 22 -6.46 8.01 1.37
C ALA A 22 -7.65 8.96 1.13
N ALA A 23 -8.05 9.16 -0.13
CA ALA A 23 -9.19 10.00 -0.47
C ALA A 23 -10.50 9.45 0.09
N VAL A 24 -10.75 8.14 -0.01
CA VAL A 24 -11.94 7.51 0.59
C VAL A 24 -11.97 7.75 2.09
N HIS A 25 -10.86 7.49 2.79
CA HIS A 25 -10.76 7.69 4.24
C HIS A 25 -11.01 9.15 4.67
N VAL A 26 -10.46 10.11 3.92
CA VAL A 26 -10.69 11.53 4.20
C VAL A 26 -12.15 11.93 3.92
N ALA A 27 -12.76 11.39 2.85
CA ALA A 27 -14.13 11.68 2.48
C ALA A 27 -15.17 11.16 3.49
N LEU A 28 -14.83 10.13 4.28
CA LEU A 28 -15.69 9.63 5.36
C LEU A 28 -15.85 10.62 6.53
N GLY A 29 -14.97 11.61 6.67
CA GLY A 29 -15.15 12.75 7.57
C GLY A 29 -14.96 12.48 9.07
N GLU A 30 -14.98 11.22 9.52
CA GLU A 30 -14.76 10.89 10.93
C GLU A 30 -13.28 11.01 11.32
N PRO A 31 -12.96 11.46 12.56
CA PRO A 31 -11.58 11.68 13.00
C PRO A 31 -10.66 10.46 12.81
N ILE A 32 -11.15 9.24 13.05
CA ILE A 32 -10.37 8.02 12.90
C ILE A 32 -10.05 7.71 11.43
N PHE A 33 -10.98 7.98 10.51
CA PHE A 33 -10.74 7.79 9.09
C PHE A 33 -9.87 8.91 8.52
N LEU A 34 -10.03 10.15 8.97
CA LEU A 34 -9.13 11.25 8.63
C LEU A 34 -7.68 10.94 9.01
N LEU A 35 -7.46 10.43 10.23
CA LEU A 35 -6.14 9.98 10.66
C LEU A 35 -5.62 8.83 9.78
N ASN A 36 -6.51 7.91 9.39
CA ASN A 36 -6.14 6.83 8.49
C ASN A 36 -5.63 7.34 7.14
N GLY A 37 -6.39 8.25 6.52
CA GLY A 37 -6.03 8.88 5.24
C GLY A 37 -4.71 9.65 5.32
N LEU A 38 -4.49 10.39 6.40
CA LEU A 38 -3.22 11.07 6.65
C LEU A 38 -2.05 10.10 6.80
N GLY A 39 -2.24 8.98 7.51
CA GLY A 39 -1.21 7.95 7.64
C GLY A 39 -0.79 7.36 6.28
N TYR A 40 -1.75 7.12 5.37
CA TYR A 40 -1.45 6.71 3.99
C TYR A 40 -0.62 7.75 3.23
N VAL A 41 -0.98 9.03 3.33
CA VAL A 41 -0.23 10.12 2.68
C VAL A 41 1.18 10.22 3.24
N VAL A 42 1.35 10.14 4.57
CA VAL A 42 2.67 10.19 5.21
C VAL A 42 3.54 9.02 4.77
N LEU A 43 3.01 7.79 4.78
CA LEU A 43 3.74 6.60 4.36
C LEU A 43 4.15 6.66 2.88
N LEU A 44 3.28 7.20 2.02
CA LEU A 44 3.60 7.45 0.61
C LEU A 44 4.74 8.45 0.46
N LEU A 45 4.69 9.57 1.19
CA LEU A 45 5.74 10.58 1.18
C LEU A 45 7.07 10.00 1.64
N LEU A 46 7.07 9.19 2.71
CA LEU A 46 8.25 8.49 3.20
C LEU A 46 8.82 7.51 2.16
N LEU A 47 7.97 6.89 1.34
CA LEU A 47 8.39 5.94 0.32
C LEU A 47 9.05 6.64 -0.89
N ILE A 48 8.52 7.80 -1.32
CA ILE A 48 8.98 8.50 -2.52
C ILE A 48 10.11 9.50 -2.28
N LEU A 49 10.22 10.07 -1.07
CA LEU A 49 11.20 11.12 -0.79
C LEU A 49 12.63 10.55 -0.71
N PRO A 50 13.60 11.11 -1.46
CA PRO A 50 14.98 10.61 -1.49
C PRO A 50 15.66 10.58 -0.13
N ARG A 51 15.27 11.48 0.79
CA ARG A 51 15.80 11.59 2.15
C ARG A 51 15.66 10.28 2.95
N PHE A 52 14.69 9.44 2.62
CA PHE A 52 14.40 8.19 3.33
C PHE A 52 14.88 6.95 2.58
N ILE A 53 15.76 7.09 1.60
CA ILE A 53 16.23 5.96 0.76
C ILE A 53 16.78 4.79 1.59
N GLN A 54 17.53 5.10 2.65
CA GLN A 54 18.10 4.11 3.58
C GLN A 54 17.04 3.36 4.42
N TRP A 55 15.85 3.95 4.59
CA TRP A 55 14.75 3.39 5.37
C TRP A 55 13.66 2.76 4.51
N GLN A 56 13.77 2.77 3.17
CA GLN A 56 12.67 2.36 2.30
C GLN A 56 12.18 0.93 2.55
N LYS A 57 13.06 -0.01 2.92
CA LYS A 57 12.63 -1.36 3.29
C LYS A 57 11.76 -1.35 4.55
N ALA A 58 12.18 -0.61 5.58
CA ALA A 58 11.40 -0.47 6.81
C ALA A 58 10.08 0.26 6.57
N VAL A 59 10.10 1.34 5.76
CA VAL A 59 8.89 2.08 5.37
C VAL A 59 7.91 1.19 4.62
N ARG A 60 8.37 0.33 3.69
CA ARG A 60 7.48 -0.62 2.99
C ARG A 60 6.84 -1.62 3.95
N TRP A 61 7.60 -2.19 4.88
CA TRP A 61 7.04 -3.08 5.90
C TRP A 61 6.05 -2.37 6.83
N LEU A 62 6.37 -1.14 7.24
CA LEU A 62 5.45 -0.31 8.01
C LEU A 62 4.16 -0.03 7.24
N PHE A 63 4.28 0.26 5.94
CA PHE A 63 3.13 0.50 5.06
C PHE A 63 2.26 -0.75 4.92
N ILE A 64 2.87 -1.92 4.72
CA ILE A 64 2.16 -3.21 4.70
C ILE A 64 1.44 -3.44 6.04
N GLY A 65 2.14 -3.29 7.16
CA GLY A 65 1.56 -3.51 8.49
C GLY A 65 0.41 -2.55 8.78
N TYR A 66 0.57 -1.28 8.44
CA TYR A 66 -0.48 -0.28 8.57
C TYR A 66 -1.73 -0.62 7.74
N THR A 67 -1.53 -1.02 6.48
CA THR A 67 -2.61 -1.45 5.58
C THR A 67 -3.28 -2.74 6.06
N ALA A 68 -2.53 -3.65 6.67
CA ALA A 68 -3.12 -4.85 7.29
C ALA A 68 -4.03 -4.47 8.47
N VAL A 69 -3.63 -3.50 9.29
CA VAL A 69 -4.46 -3.00 10.40
C VAL A 69 -5.76 -2.38 9.90
N THR A 70 -5.75 -1.61 8.80
CA THR A 70 -6.98 -1.02 8.23
C THR A 70 -7.93 -2.07 7.65
N ILE A 71 -7.39 -3.15 7.07
CA ILE A 71 -8.20 -4.28 6.59
C ILE A 71 -8.83 -5.00 7.77
N VAL A 72 -8.04 -5.42 8.75
CA VAL A 72 -8.52 -6.17 9.91
C VAL A 72 -9.50 -5.33 10.73
N GLY A 73 -9.17 -4.07 11.00
CA GLY A 73 -10.02 -3.14 11.74
C GLY A 73 -11.40 -2.96 11.09
N TYR A 74 -11.46 -2.90 9.75
CA TYR A 74 -12.73 -2.81 9.02
C TYR A 74 -13.65 -4.00 9.32
N PHE A 75 -13.13 -5.23 9.20
CA PHE A 75 -13.92 -6.44 9.44
C PHE A 75 -14.26 -6.67 10.93
N ILE A 76 -13.42 -6.16 11.85
CA ILE A 76 -13.76 -6.15 13.28
C ILE A 76 -14.94 -5.21 13.55
N VAL A 77 -14.92 -4.01 12.99
CA VAL A 77 -16.02 -3.04 13.18
C VAL A 77 -17.32 -3.53 12.53
N HIS A 78 -17.24 -4.18 11.37
CA HIS A 78 -18.38 -4.73 10.65
C HIS A 78 -18.60 -6.23 10.93
N SER A 79 -18.25 -6.71 12.13
CA SER A 79 -18.34 -8.13 12.49
C SER A 79 -19.76 -8.69 12.49
N ASP A 80 -20.76 -7.81 12.54
CA ASP A 80 -22.19 -8.13 12.44
C ASP A 80 -22.65 -8.49 11.01
N GLY A 81 -21.76 -8.42 10.02
CA GLY A 81 -22.05 -8.72 8.62
C GLY A 81 -22.47 -7.51 7.80
N SER A 82 -22.52 -6.31 8.39
CA SER A 82 -22.88 -5.06 7.70
C SER A 82 -21.96 -4.72 6.51
N TRP A 83 -20.74 -5.28 6.47
CA TRP A 83 -19.80 -5.14 5.35
C TRP A 83 -20.39 -5.58 3.99
N GLN A 84 -21.37 -6.49 3.98
CA GLN A 84 -22.02 -6.94 2.73
C GLN A 84 -22.82 -5.83 2.04
N MET A 85 -23.26 -4.83 2.81
CA MET A 85 -24.03 -3.68 2.30
C MET A 85 -23.14 -2.45 2.07
N ASP A 86 -21.88 -2.50 2.52
CA ASP A 86 -20.91 -1.43 2.38
C ASP A 86 -19.97 -1.67 1.19
N GLY A 87 -20.51 -1.46 -0.02
CA GLY A 87 -19.77 -1.67 -1.27
C GLY A 87 -18.51 -0.80 -1.39
N LEU A 88 -18.54 0.44 -0.88
CA LEU A 88 -17.40 1.35 -0.92
C LEU A 88 -16.28 0.89 0.03
N GLY A 89 -16.62 0.46 1.25
CA GLY A 89 -15.66 -0.08 2.20
C GLY A 89 -15.00 -1.35 1.68
N VAL A 90 -15.79 -2.30 1.16
CA VAL A 90 -15.26 -3.54 0.56
C VAL A 90 -14.34 -3.23 -0.63
N MET A 91 -14.75 -2.35 -1.54
CA MET A 91 -13.89 -1.94 -2.67
C MET A 91 -12.57 -1.31 -2.19
N THR A 92 -12.62 -0.51 -1.13
CA THR A 92 -11.42 0.09 -0.52
C THR A 92 -10.52 -0.98 0.08
N LYS A 93 -11.07 -2.01 0.74
CA LYS A 93 -10.29 -3.15 1.23
C LYS A 93 -9.64 -3.95 0.10
N VAL A 94 -10.30 -4.10 -1.05
CA VAL A 94 -9.69 -4.73 -2.23
C VAL A 94 -8.50 -3.90 -2.73
N ALA A 95 -8.64 -2.57 -2.80
CA ALA A 95 -7.53 -1.68 -3.17
C ALA A 95 -6.35 -1.78 -2.17
N GLU A 96 -6.63 -1.87 -0.88
CA GLU A 96 -5.64 -2.08 0.19
C GLU A 96 -4.90 -3.43 0.05
N VAL A 97 -5.61 -4.50 -0.32
CA VAL A 97 -5.00 -5.81 -0.59
C VAL A 97 -4.07 -5.72 -1.81
N ILE A 98 -4.52 -5.12 -2.92
CA ILE A 98 -3.69 -4.96 -4.12
C ILE A 98 -2.46 -4.11 -3.80
N LEU A 99 -2.61 -3.03 -3.04
CA LEU A 99 -1.52 -2.18 -2.59
C LEU A 99 -0.49 -3.00 -1.79
N THR A 100 -0.95 -3.83 -0.86
CA THR A 100 -0.09 -4.71 -0.07
C THR A 100 0.68 -5.68 -0.95
N LEU A 101 0.03 -6.29 -1.93
CA LEU A 101 0.68 -7.21 -2.88
C LEU A 101 1.71 -6.48 -3.75
N LEU A 102 1.42 -5.26 -4.21
CA LEU A 102 2.38 -4.46 -4.98
C LEU A 102 3.59 -4.04 -4.13
N LEU A 103 3.39 -3.70 -2.86
CA LEU A 103 4.48 -3.39 -1.93
C LEU A 103 5.37 -4.62 -1.69
N LEU A 104 4.79 -5.81 -1.57
CA LEU A 104 5.54 -7.07 -1.47
C LEU A 104 6.31 -7.39 -2.75
N TYR A 105 5.69 -7.20 -3.91
CA TYR A 105 6.33 -7.40 -5.21
C TYR A 105 7.52 -6.45 -5.42
N ASP A 106 7.38 -5.17 -5.07
CA ASP A 106 8.46 -4.17 -5.17
C ASP A 106 9.64 -4.46 -4.24
N MET A 107 9.46 -5.32 -3.22
CA MET A 107 10.53 -5.74 -2.30
C MET A 107 11.29 -6.99 -2.75
N GLN A 108 10.81 -7.72 -3.75
CA GLN A 108 11.52 -8.92 -4.21
C GLN A 108 12.88 -8.51 -4.82
N PRO A 109 13.99 -9.04 -4.29
CA PRO A 109 15.27 -8.95 -5.00
C PRO A 109 15.06 -9.52 -6.40
N LEU A 110 15.74 -8.99 -7.42
CA LEU A 110 15.80 -9.64 -8.73
C LEU A 110 16.36 -11.05 -8.51
N SER A 111 15.50 -12.07 -8.41
CA SER A 111 15.94 -13.46 -8.42
C SER A 111 16.65 -13.68 -9.76
N GLU A 112 17.94 -13.98 -9.71
CA GLU A 112 18.54 -14.94 -10.64
C GLU A 112 18.37 -14.62 -12.15
N THR A 113 18.42 -13.36 -12.58
CA THR A 113 18.18 -13.08 -14.01
C THR A 113 19.40 -13.40 -14.91
N GLU A 114 20.59 -13.68 -14.36
CA GLU A 114 21.80 -13.92 -15.17
C GLU A 114 22.76 -15.02 -14.64
N ALA A 115 22.56 -15.62 -13.46
CA ALA A 115 23.58 -16.50 -12.86
C ALA A 115 23.48 -17.98 -13.24
N GLU A 116 22.32 -18.50 -13.67
CA GLU A 116 22.14 -19.93 -14.00
C GLU A 116 21.95 -20.21 -15.50
N THR A 117 21.71 -19.20 -16.33
CA THR A 117 21.65 -19.35 -17.80
C THR A 117 22.97 -19.03 -18.50
N GLY A 118 24.03 -18.73 -17.72
CA GLY A 118 25.38 -18.42 -18.20
C GLY A 118 26.48 -19.31 -17.63
N ALA A 119 26.15 -20.52 -17.14
CA ALA A 119 27.11 -21.52 -16.67
C ALA A 119 26.94 -22.85 -17.42
#